data_AF-A0A951MEJ0-F1
#
_entry.id   AF-A0A951MEJ0-F1
#
_cell.length_a   1.000
_cell.length_b   1.000
_cell.length_c   1.000
_cell.angle_alpha   90.00
_cell.angle_beta   90.00
_cell.angle_gamma   90.00
#
_symmetry.space_group_name_H-M   'P 1'
#
loop_
_entity.id
_entity.type
_entity.pdbx_description
1 polymer ?
#
loop_
_entity_poly.entity_id
_entity_poly.type
_entity_poly.pdbx_seq_one_letter_code
_entity_poly.pdbx_strand_id
1 'polypeptide(L)' 'LTILSYNSATGMLTYQDEKSNLTTLDIKGAIDSFETITTLTPNYTAGTITYVNEAGASVTVDIKAMV' A
#
# COMPACT_ATOMS: atom_id res chain seq x y z
N LEU A 1 -16.56 18.97 -25.04
CA LEU A 1 -15.39 19.37 -24.23
C LEU A 1 -15.02 18.16 -23.39
N THR A 2 -13.76 17.75 -23.37
CA THR A 2 -13.30 16.68 -22.47
C THR A 2 -12.73 17.28 -21.20
N ILE A 3 -13.06 16.70 -20.05
CA ILE A 3 -12.52 17.12 -18.75
C ILE A 3 -11.82 15.94 -18.10
N LEU A 4 -10.65 16.20 -17.52
CA LEU A 4 -9.96 15.24 -16.68
C LEU A 4 -9.67 15.92 -15.34
N SER A 5 -10.14 15.31 -14.25
CA SER A 5 -9.98 15.84 -12.90
C SER A 5 -9.53 14.75 -11.96
N TYR A 6 -8.50 15.04 -11.17
CA TYR A 6 -8.00 14.17 -10.12
C TYR A 6 -8.26 14.80 -8.75
N ASN A 7 -8.88 14.03 -7.85
CA ASN A 7 -9.05 14.43 -6.46
C ASN A 7 -7.96 13.76 -5.61
N SER A 8 -6.98 14.52 -5.15
CA SER A 8 -5.87 14.00 -4.35
C SER A 8 -6.25 13.56 -2.94
N ALA A 9 -7.36 14.03 -2.39
CA ALA A 9 -7.83 13.61 -1.07
C ALA A 9 -8.49 12.23 -1.10
N THR A 10 -9.18 11.89 -2.19
CA THR A 10 -9.85 10.59 -2.36
C THR A 10 -9.09 9.63 -3.26
N GLY A 11 -8.17 10.11 -4.09
CA GLY A 11 -7.47 9.32 -5.10
C GLY A 11 -8.32 8.95 -6.33
N MET A 12 -9.50 9.57 -6.48
CA MET A 12 -10.39 9.31 -7.60
C MET A 12 -10.01 10.17 -8.81
N LEU A 13 -9.95 9.54 -9.99
CA LEU A 13 -9.85 10.20 -11.28
C LEU A 13 -11.22 10.21 -11.94
N THR A 14 -11.71 11.40 -12.29
CA THR A 14 -12.96 11.57 -13.04
C THR A 14 -12.63 12.06 -14.45
N TYR A 15 -13.06 11.27 -15.43
CA TYR A 15 -13.03 11.62 -16.85
C TYR A 15 -14.45 11.99 -17.30
N GLN A 16 -14.58 13.11 -18.00
CA GLN A 16 -15.77 13.50 -18.72
C GLN A 16 -15.50 13.47 -20.22
N ASP A 17 -16.30 12.72 -20.98
CA ASP A 17 -16.24 12.70 -22.43
C ASP A 17 -16.89 13.94 -23.07
N GLU A 18 -16.82 14.07 -24.38
CA GLU A 18 -17.40 15.19 -25.11
C GLU A 18 -18.94 15.23 -25.09
N LYS A 19 -19.58 14.14 -24.68
CA LYS A 19 -21.04 13.99 -24.51
C LYS A 19 -21.47 14.16 -23.06
N SER A 20 -20.56 14.63 -22.19
CA SER A 20 -20.77 14.86 -20.76
C SER A 20 -20.94 13.59 -19.92
N ASN A 21 -20.64 12.40 -20.46
CA ASN A 21 -20.65 11.17 -19.67
C ASN A 21 -19.46 11.14 -18.73
N LEU A 22 -19.71 10.78 -17.46
CA LEU A 22 -18.68 10.66 -16.44
C LEU A 22 -18.24 9.21 -16.27
N THR A 23 -16.93 8.99 -16.23
CA THR A 23 -16.31 7.75 -15.80
C THR A 23 -15.40 8.06 -14.60
N THR A 24 -15.55 7.31 -13.52
CA THR A 24 -14.73 7.47 -12.32
C THR A 24 -13.87 6.22 -12.12
N LEU A 25 -12.57 6.44 -11.93
CA LEU A 25 -11.57 5.40 -11.69
C LEU A 25 -10.96 5.62 -10.30
N ASP A 26 -10.92 4.58 -9.50
CA ASP A 26 -10.24 4.58 -8.20
C ASP A 26 -8.74 4.27 -8.38
N ILE A 27 -7.93 5.33 -8.46
CA ILE A 27 -6.49 5.19 -8.65
C ILE A 27 -5.80 4.77 -7.35
N LYS A 28 -6.32 5.23 -6.20
CA LYS A 28 -5.77 4.85 -4.90
C LYS A 28 -5.92 3.35 -4.68
N GLY A 29 -7.13 2.81 -4.85
CA GLY A 29 -7.37 1.37 -4.68
C GLY A 29 -6.54 0.53 -5.65
N ALA A 30 -6.34 1.00 -6.88
CA ALA A 30 -5.45 0.35 -7.83
C ALA A 30 -4.00 0.34 -7.33
N ILE A 31 -3.46 1.47 -6.87
CA ILE A 31 -2.10 1.56 -6.32
C ILE A 31 -1.94 0.67 -5.09
N ASP A 32 -2.85 0.78 -4.11
CA ASP A 32 -2.84 -0.02 -2.88
C ASP A 32 -2.78 -1.53 -3.20
N SER A 33 -3.42 -1.99 -4.29
CA SER A 33 -3.41 -3.40 -4.70
C SER A 33 -2.07 -3.91 -5.24
N PHE A 34 -1.17 -3.01 -5.64
CA PHE A 34 0.17 -3.32 -6.13
C PHE A 34 1.28 -2.90 -5.15
N GLU A 35 0.93 -2.28 -4.02
CA GLU A 35 1.89 -1.97 -2.98
C GLU A 35 2.33 -3.24 -2.24
N THR A 36 3.64 -3.36 -2.07
CA THR A 36 4.27 -4.42 -1.29
C THR A 36 4.59 -3.90 0.12
N ILE A 37 3.99 -4.49 1.15
CA ILE A 37 4.24 -4.10 2.55
C ILE A 37 5.13 -5.15 3.22
N THR A 38 6.34 -4.74 3.62
CA THR A 38 7.22 -5.50 4.51
C THR A 38 7.24 -4.88 5.89
N THR A 39 7.25 -5.69 6.95
CA THR A 39 7.36 -5.17 8.32
C THR A 39 8.55 -5.77 9.05
N LEU A 40 9.16 -4.95 9.93
CA LEU A 40 10.18 -5.37 10.89
C LEU A 40 9.72 -4.93 12.27
N THR A 41 9.40 -5.89 13.13
CA THR A 41 8.86 -5.63 14.46
C THR A 41 9.84 -6.13 15.52
N PRO A 42 10.47 -5.24 16.31
CA PRO A 42 11.36 -5.63 17.39
C PRO A 42 10.59 -6.08 18.64
N ASN A 43 11.10 -7.10 19.32
CA ASN A 43 10.72 -7.46 20.68
C ASN A 43 11.95 -7.34 21.58
N TYR A 44 12.07 -6.20 22.27
CA TYR A 44 13.24 -5.88 23.08
C TYR A 44 13.41 -6.79 24.30
N THR A 45 12.32 -7.28 24.89
CA THR A 45 12.37 -8.19 26.05
C THR A 45 12.87 -9.58 25.64
N ALA A 46 12.35 -10.10 24.53
CA ALA A 46 12.79 -11.38 23.97
C ALA A 46 14.17 -11.26 23.29
N GLY A 47 14.58 -10.07 22.85
CA GLY A 47 15.79 -9.86 22.07
C GLY A 47 15.67 -10.36 20.64
N THR A 48 14.47 -10.29 20.05
CA THR A 48 14.19 -10.80 18.70
C THR A 48 13.67 -9.70 17.78
N ILE A 49 13.76 -9.94 16.47
CA ILE A 49 13.08 -9.15 15.43
C ILE A 49 12.22 -10.10 14.60
N THR A 50 10.95 -9.77 14.40
CA THR A 50 10.07 -10.47 13.46
C THR A 50 10.01 -9.69 12.15
N TYR A 51 10.49 -10.31 11.09
CA TYR A 51 10.29 -9.88 9.71
C TYR A 51 9.02 -10.51 9.16
N VAL A 52 8.18 -9.74 8.46
CA VAL A 52 7.05 -10.26 7.68
C VAL A 52 7.21 -9.74 6.25
N ASN A 53 7.23 -10.66 5.29
CA ASN A 53 7.31 -10.33 3.88
C ASN A 53 5.93 -10.01 3.27
N GLU A 54 5.96 -9.62 2.00
CA GLU A 54 4.82 -9.24 1.18
C GLU A 54 3.80 -10.38 0.98
N ALA A 55 4.25 -11.63 1.08
CA ALA A 55 3.40 -12.82 1.01
C ALA A 55 2.80 -13.19 2.38
N GLY A 56 3.04 -12.39 3.42
CA GLY A 56 2.61 -12.65 4.79
C GLY A 56 3.43 -13.70 5.53
N ALA A 57 4.53 -14.19 4.94
CA ALA A 57 5.43 -15.14 5.60
C ALA A 57 6.28 -14.42 6.64
N SER A 58 6.35 -14.99 7.84
CA SER A 58 7.09 -14.42 8.96
C SER A 58 8.37 -15.20 9.26
N VAL A 59 9.43 -14.47 9.61
CA VAL A 59 10.70 -15.01 10.09
C VAL A 59 11.08 -14.27 11.37
N THR A 60 11.31 -15.02 12.44
CA THR A 60 11.84 -14.45 13.69
C THR A 60 13.33 -14.69 13.76
N VAL A 61 14.09 -13.61 13.94
CA VAL A 61 15.54 -13.62 14.14
C VAL A 61 15.82 -13.36 15.62
N ASP A 62 16.55 -14.27 16.26
CA ASP A 62 17.02 -14.10 17.63
C ASP A 62 18.35 -13.34 17.63
N ILE A 63 18.29 -12.06 18.01
CA ILE A 63 19.45 -11.18 18.08
C ILE A 63 20.27 -11.47 19.34
N LYS A 64 19.62 -11.92 20.41
CA LYS A 64 20.25 -12.23 21.69
C LYS A 64 21.18 -13.45 21.58
N ALA A 65 20.83 -14.40 20.71
CA ALA A 65 21.66 -15.54 20.38
C ALA A 65 22.90 -15.18 19.53
N MET A 66 23.00 -13.95 19.02
CA MET A 66 24.12 -13.49 18.16
C MET A 66 25.17 -12.67 18.90
N VAL A 67 24.98 -12.40 20.20
CA VAL A 67 25.87 -11.56 21.03
C VAL A 67 26.50 -12.32 22.19
#